data_AF-A0A5A9N4C0-F1
#
_entry.id   AF-A0A5A9N4C0-F1
#
_cell.length_a   1.000
_cell.length_b   1.000
_cell.length_c   1.000
_cell.angle_alpha   90.00
_cell.angle_beta   90.00
_cell.angle_gamma   90.00
#
_symmetry.space_group_name_H-M   'P 1'
#
loop_
_entity.id
_entity.type
_entity.pdbx_description
1 polymer ?
#
loop_
_entity_poly.entity_id
_entity_poly.type
_entity_poly.pdbx_seq_one_letter_code
_entity_poly.pdbx_strand_id
1 'polypeptide(L)'
;MDSASVKENLCLDTGKPCNPCLDATKACNLNDTCKRQRSMYMATCSHATPIQQAQEPCNQKRCHKALRQFFDRVQTEFSYPLLFCSCRDKACAERRRQTIMPACSFEERTKPNCLELRRTCRSDPLCRSRLADFHMNCQTTTHSITSCPNDNYHGCLVSYVGLIGSDVTPNYVDSSHTNITISPWCGCRGSGNHEAECEAFLRDFRENTCLKNAIQAFGYGTDAGLVPIPESQSAVPSVRTNLQPAIINEHVISSNDVKPIDSACVFSTCANLQDGEEKCSPSSSFECADENMLNPNMEGSIDSIGSHQTDNNRARHSAVTSISLSVATLTIACALVNQLQ
;
A
#
# COMPACT_ATOMS: atom_id res chain seq x y z
N MET A 1 10.04 -13.20 -37.92
CA MET A 1 8.93 -14.03 -37.42
C MET A 1 9.59 -15.34 -36.98
N ASP A 2 9.84 -15.61 -35.70
CA ASP A 2 9.26 -15.07 -34.49
C ASP A 2 10.33 -14.80 -33.41
N SER A 3 10.19 -13.65 -32.76
CA SER A 3 10.98 -13.21 -31.62
C SER A 3 10.59 -14.03 -30.39
N ALA A 4 11.32 -15.11 -30.12
CA ALA A 4 11.42 -15.65 -28.78
C ALA A 4 12.17 -14.61 -27.93
N SER A 5 11.43 -13.84 -27.13
CA SER A 5 12.00 -13.00 -26.08
C SER A 5 12.67 -13.92 -25.06
N VAL A 6 13.98 -14.13 -25.27
CA VAL A 6 14.85 -14.75 -24.28
C VAL A 6 14.82 -13.82 -23.08
N LYS A 7 14.13 -14.23 -22.01
CA LYS A 7 14.21 -13.62 -20.69
C LYS A 7 15.67 -13.73 -20.26
N GLU A 8 16.41 -12.65 -20.49
CA GLU A 8 17.83 -12.57 -20.20
C GLU A 8 18.01 -12.68 -18.68
N ASN A 9 18.65 -13.76 -18.23
CA ASN A 9 18.86 -14.04 -16.82
C ASN A 9 19.68 -12.92 -16.18
N LEU A 10 19.13 -12.30 -15.12
CA LEU A 10 19.73 -11.16 -14.42
C LEU A 10 21.12 -11.41 -13.79
N CYS A 11 21.67 -12.63 -13.83
CA CYS A 11 22.97 -12.95 -13.23
C CYS A 11 23.84 -13.95 -14.02
N LEU A 12 23.71 -14.03 -15.36
CA LEU A 12 24.51 -14.95 -16.17
C LEU A 12 25.92 -14.47 -16.56
N ASP A 13 26.38 -13.31 -16.07
CA ASP A 13 27.69 -12.78 -16.48
C ASP A 13 28.81 -13.20 -15.51
N THR A 14 29.65 -14.11 -16.00
CA THR A 14 30.79 -14.74 -15.31
C THR A 14 31.78 -13.71 -14.75
N GLY A 15 31.89 -13.64 -13.42
CA GLY A 15 33.01 -13.01 -12.71
C GLY A 15 32.72 -11.73 -11.92
N LYS A 16 31.49 -11.19 -11.93
CA LYS A 16 31.09 -10.05 -11.10
C LYS A 16 30.21 -10.46 -9.92
N PRO A 17 30.29 -9.79 -8.76
CA PRO A 17 29.35 -10.01 -7.68
C PRO A 17 27.93 -9.66 -8.14
N CYS A 18 27.07 -10.68 -8.28
CA CYS A 18 25.67 -10.58 -8.69
C CYS A 18 24.83 -9.97 -7.57
N ASN A 19 24.13 -8.87 -7.87
CA ASN A 19 23.17 -8.23 -6.97
C ASN A 19 21.90 -7.91 -7.76
N PRO A 20 20.87 -8.77 -7.70
CA PRO A 20 19.67 -8.61 -8.52
C PRO A 20 18.98 -7.24 -8.36
N CYS A 21 19.01 -6.65 -7.17
CA CYS A 21 18.45 -5.31 -6.94
C CYS A 21 19.27 -4.19 -7.63
N LEU A 22 20.59 -4.35 -7.71
CA LEU A 22 21.45 -3.44 -8.45
C LEU A 22 21.24 -3.60 -9.96
N ASP A 23 21.06 -4.82 -10.45
CA ASP A 23 20.82 -5.06 -11.86
C ASP A 23 19.42 -4.58 -12.30
N ALA A 24 18.40 -4.76 -11.47
CA ALA A 24 17.09 -4.12 -11.63
C ALA A 24 17.21 -2.58 -11.68
N THR A 25 18.05 -2.00 -10.82
CA THR A 25 18.34 -0.56 -10.84
C THR A 25 18.97 -0.12 -12.16
N LYS A 26 19.92 -0.89 -12.70
CA LYS A 26 20.54 -0.61 -14.00
C LYS A 26 19.51 -0.71 -15.14
N ALA A 27 18.69 -1.76 -15.16
CA ALA A 27 17.65 -1.95 -16.16
C ALA A 27 16.64 -0.78 -16.17
N CYS A 28 16.16 -0.35 -14.99
CA CYS A 28 15.32 0.84 -14.88
C CYS A 28 16.02 2.11 -15.38
N ASN A 29 17.32 2.28 -15.11
CA ASN A 29 18.08 3.44 -15.58
C ASN A 29 18.32 3.46 -17.10
N LEU A 30 18.24 2.30 -17.78
CA LEU A 30 18.31 2.20 -19.24
C LEU A 30 16.96 2.45 -19.92
N ASN A 31 15.85 2.38 -19.19
CA ASN A 31 14.52 2.73 -19.68
C ASN A 31 14.17 4.19 -19.32
N ASP A 32 13.96 5.05 -20.32
CA ASP A 32 13.72 6.48 -20.10
C ASP A 32 12.50 6.77 -19.22
N THR A 33 11.43 5.99 -19.36
CA THR A 33 10.22 6.16 -18.53
C THR A 33 10.51 5.78 -17.08
N CYS A 34 11.11 4.62 -16.84
CA CYS A 34 11.44 4.17 -15.50
C CYS A 34 12.43 5.12 -14.82
N LYS A 35 13.53 5.46 -15.50
CA LYS A 35 14.54 6.42 -15.02
C LYS A 35 13.89 7.76 -14.63
N ARG A 36 13.07 8.34 -15.50
CA ARG A 36 12.41 9.63 -15.25
C ARG A 36 11.45 9.56 -14.06
N GLN A 37 10.56 8.58 -14.01
CA GLN A 37 9.60 8.45 -12.90
C GLN A 37 10.33 8.15 -11.59
N ARG A 38 11.41 7.35 -11.64
CA ARG A 38 12.25 7.04 -10.48
C ARG A 38 12.94 8.27 -9.91
N SER A 39 13.60 9.05 -10.75
CA SER A 39 14.20 10.32 -10.34
C SER A 39 13.17 11.28 -9.74
N MET A 40 11.95 11.32 -10.29
CA MET A 40 10.88 12.20 -9.82
C MET A 40 10.40 11.86 -8.40
N TYR A 41 10.11 10.58 -8.12
CA TYR A 41 9.72 10.22 -6.74
C TYR A 41 10.89 10.36 -5.79
N MET A 42 12.12 10.00 -6.21
CA MET A 42 13.30 10.14 -5.35
C MET A 42 13.56 11.59 -4.94
N ALA A 43 13.43 12.53 -5.87
CA ALA A 43 13.56 13.96 -5.57
C ALA A 43 12.43 14.49 -4.68
N THR A 44 11.21 13.96 -4.82
CA THR A 44 10.06 14.36 -4.00
C THR A 44 10.18 13.82 -2.57
N CYS A 45 10.72 12.62 -2.41
CA CYS A 45 10.87 11.94 -1.13
C CYS A 45 12.21 12.25 -0.43
N SER A 46 13.20 12.79 -1.14
CA SER A 46 14.45 13.23 -0.54
C SER A 46 14.22 14.43 0.38
N HIS A 47 14.99 14.50 1.47
CA HIS A 47 14.96 15.63 2.41
C HIS A 47 15.10 16.96 1.65
N ALA A 48 14.20 17.90 1.90
CA ALA A 48 14.46 19.29 1.57
C ALA A 48 15.67 19.75 2.41
N THR A 49 16.57 20.50 1.79
CA THR A 49 17.82 21.02 2.39
C THR A 49 17.63 21.59 3.81
N PRO A 50 18.68 21.58 4.67
CA PRO A 50 18.59 21.77 6.13
C PRO A 50 18.15 23.16 6.63
N ILE A 51 17.69 24.06 5.75
CA ILE A 51 17.48 25.47 6.09
C ILE A 51 16.05 25.73 6.60
N GLN A 52 15.11 24.81 6.40
CA GLN A 52 13.73 25.00 6.87
C GLN A 52 13.18 23.73 7.53
N GLN A 53 12.86 23.88 8.82
CA GLN A 53 12.07 22.99 9.67
C GLN A 53 12.76 21.74 10.19
N ALA A 54 13.32 21.86 11.39
CA ALA A 54 13.85 20.80 12.26
C ALA A 54 12.81 19.76 12.74
N GLN A 55 11.67 19.58 12.03
CA GLN A 55 10.55 18.78 12.54
C GLN A 55 10.03 17.67 11.61
N GLU A 56 10.10 17.76 10.29
CA GLU A 56 9.63 16.66 9.41
C GLU A 56 10.68 16.26 8.37
N PRO A 57 10.97 14.95 8.20
CA PRO A 57 12.00 14.48 7.28
C PRO A 57 11.67 14.82 5.82
N CYS A 58 10.39 14.85 5.44
CA CYS A 58 9.94 15.20 4.10
C CYS A 58 8.43 15.50 4.12
N ASN A 59 7.88 15.97 3.00
CA ASN A 59 6.43 15.98 2.79
C ASN A 59 5.96 14.56 2.39
N GLN A 60 5.62 13.74 3.38
CA GLN A 60 5.22 12.33 3.19
C GLN A 60 4.04 12.19 2.22
N LYS A 61 3.02 13.06 2.29
CA LYS A 61 1.86 13.04 1.38
C LYS A 61 2.27 13.23 -0.08
N ARG A 62 3.19 14.15 -0.37
CA ARG A 62 3.75 14.34 -1.73
C ARG A 62 4.58 13.13 -2.16
N CYS A 63 5.39 12.58 -1.26
CA CYS A 63 6.17 11.38 -1.53
C CYS A 63 5.28 10.17 -1.87
N HIS A 64 4.25 9.90 -1.07
CA HIS A 64 3.25 8.87 -1.32
C HIS A 64 2.57 9.04 -2.68
N LYS A 65 2.15 10.27 -3.02
CA LYS A 65 1.58 10.55 -4.35
C LYS A 65 2.57 10.24 -5.48
N ALA A 66 3.83 10.61 -5.33
CA ALA A 66 4.86 10.33 -6.33
C ALA A 66 5.18 8.83 -6.46
N LEU A 67 5.18 8.08 -5.34
CA LEU A 67 5.34 6.62 -5.34
C LEU A 67 4.18 5.92 -6.06
N ARG A 68 2.92 6.32 -5.79
CA ARG A 68 1.76 5.80 -6.53
C ARG A 68 1.91 6.04 -8.03
N GLN A 69 2.27 7.27 -8.42
CA GLN A 69 2.53 7.60 -9.83
C GLN A 69 3.66 6.78 -10.45
N PHE A 70 4.70 6.44 -9.69
CA PHE A 70 5.78 5.58 -10.18
C PHE A 70 5.26 4.18 -10.50
N PHE A 71 4.57 3.53 -9.56
CA PHE A 71 4.06 2.17 -9.77
C PHE A 71 2.89 2.09 -10.77
N ASP A 72 2.11 3.16 -10.93
CA ASP A 72 1.04 3.22 -11.94
C ASP A 72 1.57 3.43 -13.36
N ARG A 73 2.72 4.14 -13.52
CA ARG A 73 3.24 4.55 -14.85
C ARG A 73 4.41 3.71 -15.35
N VAL A 74 5.14 3.07 -14.46
CA VAL A 74 6.30 2.25 -14.81
C VAL A 74 5.84 0.80 -14.96
N GLN A 75 6.13 0.23 -16.13
CA GLN A 75 5.75 -1.15 -16.43
C GLN A 75 6.35 -2.13 -15.41
N THR A 76 5.61 -3.20 -15.14
CA THR A 76 5.92 -4.13 -14.04
C THR A 76 7.27 -4.81 -14.19
N GLU A 77 7.75 -5.02 -15.42
CA GLU A 77 9.06 -5.61 -15.70
C GLU A 77 10.24 -4.74 -15.24
N PHE A 78 10.02 -3.44 -14.99
CA PHE A 78 11.02 -2.57 -14.39
C PHE A 78 10.75 -2.26 -12.93
N SER A 79 9.49 -2.05 -12.53
CA SER A 79 9.14 -1.63 -11.17
C SER A 79 9.22 -2.79 -10.16
N TYR A 80 8.80 -4.01 -10.54
CA TYR A 80 8.74 -5.14 -9.61
C TYR A 80 10.13 -5.69 -9.27
N PRO A 81 11.09 -5.80 -10.21
CA PRO A 81 12.46 -6.21 -9.87
C PRO A 81 13.18 -5.27 -8.91
N LEU A 82 12.83 -3.98 -8.87
CA LEU A 82 13.39 -3.05 -7.86
C LEU A 82 12.92 -3.41 -6.45
N LEU A 83 11.66 -3.82 -6.33
CA LEU A 83 10.99 -4.05 -5.05
C LEU A 83 11.13 -5.49 -4.54
N PHE A 84 11.11 -6.48 -5.43
CA PHE A 84 11.02 -7.91 -5.10
C PHE A 84 12.25 -8.72 -5.51
N CYS A 85 13.36 -8.07 -5.88
CA CYS A 85 14.63 -8.74 -6.14
C CYS A 85 15.02 -9.71 -5.02
N SER A 86 15.52 -10.90 -5.38
CA SER A 86 16.10 -11.84 -4.42
C SER A 86 17.48 -11.33 -3.96
N CYS A 87 17.84 -11.66 -2.72
CA CYS A 87 19.10 -11.20 -2.13
C CYS A 87 19.82 -12.34 -1.43
N ARG A 88 21.17 -12.29 -1.49
CA ARG A 88 22.08 -13.25 -0.83
C ARG A 88 22.94 -12.62 0.26
N ASP A 89 22.88 -11.30 0.40
CA ASP A 89 23.62 -10.55 1.39
C ASP A 89 22.80 -9.37 1.93
N LYS A 90 23.32 -8.77 3.01
CA LYS A 90 22.71 -7.63 3.70
C LYS A 90 22.66 -6.37 2.83
N ALA A 91 23.65 -6.16 1.95
CA ALA A 91 23.75 -4.96 1.13
C ALA A 91 22.66 -4.92 0.03
N CYS A 92 22.41 -6.06 -0.61
CA CYS A 92 21.28 -6.27 -1.51
C CYS A 92 19.95 -6.06 -0.78
N ALA A 93 19.78 -6.70 0.39
CA ALA A 93 18.53 -6.59 1.15
C ALA A 93 18.26 -5.15 1.61
N GLU A 94 19.30 -4.39 1.99
CA GLU A 94 19.16 -2.97 2.30
C GLU A 94 18.79 -2.16 1.05
N ARG A 95 19.39 -2.43 -0.12
CA ARG A 95 18.97 -1.80 -1.38
C ARG A 95 17.49 -2.04 -1.66
N ARG A 96 17.01 -3.27 -1.46
CA ARG A 96 15.59 -3.63 -1.62
C ARG A 96 14.69 -2.84 -0.66
N ARG A 97 15.05 -2.77 0.63
CA ARG A 97 14.33 -2.01 1.67
C ARG A 97 14.26 -0.51 1.36
N GLN A 98 15.33 0.04 0.76
CA GLN A 98 15.45 1.46 0.43
C GLN A 98 14.68 1.89 -0.82
N THR A 99 14.11 0.96 -1.59
CA THR A 99 13.43 1.23 -2.88
C THR A 99 12.39 2.34 -2.80
N ILE A 100 11.60 2.36 -1.72
CA ILE A 100 10.52 3.33 -1.50
C ILE A 100 10.92 4.51 -0.61
N MET A 101 12.21 4.67 -0.29
CA MET A 101 12.72 5.72 0.62
C MET A 101 12.05 5.70 2.01
N PRO A 102 12.28 4.65 2.82
CA PRO A 102 11.55 4.42 4.07
C PRO A 102 11.64 5.58 5.06
N ALA A 103 12.76 6.30 5.14
CA ALA A 103 12.92 7.45 6.04
C ALA A 103 11.91 8.60 5.80
N CYS A 104 11.21 8.58 4.66
CA CYS A 104 10.19 9.54 4.28
C CYS A 104 8.80 8.89 4.13
N SER A 105 8.72 7.75 3.44
CA SER A 105 7.44 7.14 3.05
C SER A 105 6.88 6.13 4.06
N PHE A 106 7.70 5.65 4.99
CA PHE A 106 7.37 4.51 5.85
C PHE A 106 7.61 4.79 7.34
N GLU A 107 8.79 5.29 7.69
CA GLU A 107 9.21 5.52 9.07
C GLU A 107 8.64 6.86 9.57
N GLU A 108 7.92 6.81 10.68
CA GLU A 108 7.45 7.98 11.41
C GLU A 108 8.02 8.00 12.83
N ARG A 109 8.03 9.18 13.46
CA ARG A 109 8.60 9.39 14.82
C ARG A 109 7.98 8.44 15.86
N THR A 110 6.69 8.20 15.74
CA THR A 110 5.92 7.34 16.62
C THR A 110 5.31 6.22 15.82
N LYS A 111 5.23 5.03 16.43
CA LYS A 111 4.58 3.89 15.82
C LYS A 111 3.13 3.80 16.34
N PRO A 112 2.11 4.15 15.54
CA PRO A 112 0.72 4.13 15.97
C PRO A 112 0.21 2.70 16.23
N ASN A 113 -0.97 2.61 16.84
CA ASN A 113 -1.68 1.34 16.96
C ASN A 113 -2.18 0.89 15.58
N CYS A 114 -2.01 -0.40 15.24
CA CYS A 114 -2.41 -0.88 13.90
C CYS A 114 -3.91 -0.80 13.64
N LEU A 115 -4.75 -0.90 14.67
CA LEU A 115 -6.20 -0.75 14.50
C LEU A 115 -6.58 0.71 14.20
N GLU A 116 -5.84 1.67 14.75
CA GLU A 116 -5.99 3.08 14.40
C GLU A 116 -5.55 3.33 12.95
N LEU A 117 -4.37 2.83 12.55
CA LEU A 117 -3.90 2.92 11.17
C LEU A 117 -4.90 2.32 10.18
N ARG A 118 -5.47 1.15 10.52
CA ARG A 118 -6.52 0.49 9.73
C ARG A 118 -7.80 1.32 9.65
N ARG A 119 -8.19 2.02 10.72
CA ARG A 119 -9.36 2.93 10.71
C ARG A 119 -9.12 4.13 9.80
N THR A 120 -7.95 4.77 9.88
CA THR A 120 -7.57 5.88 8.99
C THR A 120 -7.58 5.45 7.53
N CYS A 121 -6.99 4.29 7.21
CA CYS A 121 -7.04 3.75 5.85
C CYS A 121 -8.47 3.48 5.35
N ARG A 122 -9.37 3.02 6.23
CA ARG A 122 -10.77 2.76 5.86
C ARG A 122 -11.57 4.04 5.60
N SER A 123 -11.14 5.20 6.12
CA SER A 123 -11.79 6.49 5.81
C SER A 123 -11.32 7.09 4.50
N ASP A 124 -10.13 6.74 4.00
CA ASP A 124 -9.65 7.11 2.67
C ASP A 124 -10.16 6.09 1.61
N PRO A 125 -10.93 6.52 0.58
CA PRO A 125 -11.51 5.60 -0.40
C PRO A 125 -10.47 4.79 -1.18
N LEU A 126 -9.31 5.39 -1.48
CA LEU A 126 -8.22 4.73 -2.21
C LEU A 126 -7.57 3.65 -1.33
N CYS A 127 -7.16 4.00 -0.12
CA CYS A 127 -6.55 3.06 0.84
C CYS A 127 -7.51 1.91 1.17
N ARG A 128 -8.79 2.22 1.41
CA ARG A 128 -9.83 1.21 1.66
C ARG A 128 -9.91 0.18 0.54
N SER A 129 -9.94 0.62 -0.73
CA SER A 129 -9.99 -0.28 -1.88
C SER A 129 -8.73 -1.15 -1.96
N ARG A 130 -7.55 -0.52 -1.87
CA ARG A 130 -6.27 -1.24 -1.98
C ARG A 130 -6.04 -2.24 -0.85
N LEU A 131 -6.51 -1.94 0.36
CA LEU A 131 -6.46 -2.87 1.49
C LEU A 131 -7.43 -4.03 1.33
N ALA A 132 -8.61 -3.80 0.77
CA ALA A 132 -9.53 -4.89 0.43
C ALA A 132 -8.94 -5.81 -0.65
N ASP A 133 -8.32 -5.25 -1.69
CA ASP A 133 -7.62 -6.00 -2.74
C ASP A 133 -6.49 -6.86 -2.16
N PHE A 134 -5.70 -6.30 -1.23
CA PHE A 134 -4.66 -7.05 -0.53
C PHE A 134 -5.21 -8.23 0.25
N HIS A 135 -6.23 -8.03 1.08
CA HIS A 135 -6.83 -9.13 1.83
C HIS A 135 -7.46 -10.18 0.91
N MET A 136 -8.06 -9.78 -0.21
CA MET A 136 -8.67 -10.71 -1.16
C MET A 136 -7.62 -11.55 -1.91
N ASN A 137 -6.55 -10.94 -2.38
CA ASN A 137 -5.58 -11.61 -3.27
C ASN A 137 -4.39 -12.25 -2.53
N CYS A 138 -4.12 -11.82 -1.30
CA CYS A 138 -3.03 -12.36 -0.47
C CYS A 138 -3.54 -13.17 0.73
N GLN A 139 -4.84 -13.45 0.84
CA GLN A 139 -5.34 -14.33 1.91
C GLN A 139 -4.64 -15.69 1.84
N THR A 140 -4.11 -16.15 2.96
CA THR A 140 -3.50 -17.47 3.02
C THR A 140 -4.59 -18.54 2.95
N THR A 141 -4.38 -19.52 2.07
CA THR A 141 -5.30 -20.66 1.91
C THR A 141 -4.54 -21.96 2.15
N THR A 142 -5.13 -22.89 2.89
CA THR A 142 -4.51 -24.19 3.24
C THR A 142 -4.59 -25.21 2.11
N HIS A 143 -5.41 -24.95 1.09
CA HIS A 143 -5.75 -25.92 0.05
C HIS A 143 -5.06 -25.65 -1.30
N SER A 144 -4.29 -24.56 -1.42
CA SER A 144 -3.55 -24.26 -2.65
C SER A 144 -2.07 -24.59 -2.51
N ILE A 145 -1.44 -24.97 -3.63
CA ILE A 145 -0.02 -25.36 -3.66
C ILE A 145 0.86 -24.16 -3.27
N THR A 146 0.45 -22.98 -3.71
CA THR A 146 1.16 -21.72 -3.50
C THR A 146 0.85 -21.05 -2.15
N SER A 147 -0.14 -21.56 -1.42
CA SER A 147 -0.83 -20.89 -0.30
C SER A 147 -1.60 -19.61 -0.67
N CYS A 148 -1.64 -19.22 -1.96
CA CYS A 148 -2.40 -18.08 -2.46
C CYS A 148 -3.77 -18.48 -3.02
N PRO A 149 -4.76 -17.58 -3.05
CA PRO A 149 -6.04 -17.81 -3.72
C PRO A 149 -5.82 -18.05 -5.21
N ASN A 150 -6.46 -19.08 -5.76
CA ASN A 150 -6.37 -19.47 -7.19
C ASN A 150 -4.94 -19.67 -7.71
N ASP A 151 -4.00 -20.00 -6.83
CA ASP A 151 -2.56 -20.10 -7.13
C ASP A 151 -1.95 -18.86 -7.82
N ASN A 152 -2.53 -17.68 -7.57
CA ASN A 152 -2.19 -16.45 -8.27
C ASN A 152 -1.20 -15.58 -7.49
N TYR A 153 0.09 -15.88 -7.62
CA TYR A 153 1.15 -15.02 -7.06
C TYR A 153 1.09 -13.59 -7.59
N HIS A 154 0.77 -13.41 -8.86
CA HIS A 154 0.77 -12.09 -9.49
C HIS A 154 -0.30 -11.18 -8.88
N GLY A 155 -1.50 -11.69 -8.65
CA GLY A 155 -2.59 -10.95 -8.00
C GLY A 155 -2.21 -10.45 -6.60
N CYS A 156 -1.51 -11.29 -5.82
CA CYS A 156 -1.01 -10.87 -4.51
C CYS A 156 0.07 -9.78 -4.62
N LEU A 157 1.05 -9.92 -5.54
CA LEU A 157 2.10 -8.92 -5.74
C LEU A 157 1.54 -7.57 -6.20
N VAL A 158 0.56 -7.58 -7.12
CA VAL A 158 -0.14 -6.37 -7.57
C VAL A 158 -0.84 -5.69 -6.40
N SER A 159 -1.54 -6.46 -5.56
CA SER A 159 -2.26 -5.92 -4.42
C SER A 159 -1.32 -5.36 -3.33
N TYR A 160 -0.18 -6.02 -3.10
CA TYR A 160 0.88 -5.50 -2.24
C TYR A 160 1.44 -4.17 -2.75
N VAL A 161 1.80 -4.09 -4.04
CA VAL A 161 2.28 -2.83 -4.66
C VAL A 161 1.20 -1.75 -4.58
N GLY A 162 -0.06 -2.15 -4.71
CA GLY A 162 -1.22 -1.27 -4.62
C GLY A 162 -1.34 -0.53 -3.28
N LEU A 163 -0.79 -1.08 -2.20
CA LEU A 163 -0.75 -0.43 -0.87
C LEU A 163 0.35 0.63 -0.73
N ILE A 164 1.37 0.61 -1.59
CA ILE A 164 2.50 1.54 -1.48
C ILE A 164 2.04 2.97 -1.76
N GLY A 165 2.34 3.86 -0.82
CA GLY A 165 1.86 5.24 -0.86
C GLY A 165 0.44 5.39 -0.34
N SER A 166 -0.07 4.47 0.47
CA SER A 166 -1.28 4.64 1.27
C SER A 166 -0.93 4.75 2.77
N ASP A 167 -1.92 4.97 3.64
CA ASP A 167 -1.68 4.97 5.09
C ASP A 167 -1.13 3.63 5.59
N VAL A 168 -1.52 2.51 4.96
CA VAL A 168 -1.01 1.15 5.28
C VAL A 168 0.11 0.77 4.32
N THR A 169 1.08 1.66 4.08
CA THR A 169 2.25 1.35 3.25
C THR A 169 3.11 0.27 3.92
N PRO A 170 3.25 -0.94 3.35
CA PRO A 170 4.12 -1.97 3.89
C PRO A 170 5.57 -1.78 3.41
N ASN A 171 6.53 -2.23 4.22
CA ASN A 171 7.92 -2.37 3.78
C ASN A 171 8.62 -3.54 4.48
N TYR A 172 9.81 -3.90 3.99
CA TYR A 172 10.74 -4.77 4.70
C TYR A 172 11.14 -4.13 6.04
N VAL A 173 10.99 -4.88 7.14
CA VAL A 173 11.26 -4.37 8.50
C VAL A 173 12.75 -4.13 8.74
N ASP A 174 13.59 -4.99 8.16
CA ASP A 174 15.04 -4.95 8.29
C ASP A 174 15.74 -5.31 6.97
N SER A 175 17.06 -5.35 7.01
CA SER A 175 17.91 -5.75 5.88
C SER A 175 18.26 -7.25 5.91
N SER A 176 17.40 -8.11 6.45
CA SER A 176 17.59 -9.56 6.44
C SER A 176 17.33 -10.13 5.05
N HIS A 177 18.26 -10.95 4.54
CA HIS A 177 18.11 -11.62 3.25
C HIS A 177 17.52 -13.03 3.38
N THR A 178 17.59 -13.65 4.57
CA THR A 178 17.08 -15.00 4.85
C THR A 178 15.69 -14.99 5.49
N ASN A 179 15.46 -14.08 6.44
CA ASN A 179 14.18 -13.96 7.14
C ASN A 179 13.44 -12.69 6.70
N ILE A 180 12.75 -12.78 5.56
CA ILE A 180 11.97 -11.67 5.00
C ILE A 180 10.75 -11.42 5.89
N THR A 181 10.74 -10.29 6.59
CA THR A 181 9.59 -9.82 7.37
C THR A 181 9.07 -8.51 6.78
N ILE A 182 7.78 -8.46 6.51
CA ILE A 182 7.08 -7.31 5.92
C ILE A 182 6.02 -6.85 6.91
N SER A 183 5.91 -5.54 7.13
CA SER A 183 4.80 -4.99 7.91
C SER A 183 4.55 -3.51 7.58
N PRO A 184 3.33 -3.00 7.82
CA PRO A 184 3.10 -1.56 7.91
C PRO A 184 3.81 -0.94 9.13
N TRP A 185 3.93 0.39 9.16
CA TRP A 185 4.51 1.13 10.29
C TRP A 185 3.53 1.27 11.45
N CYS A 186 3.22 0.17 12.13
CA CYS A 186 2.37 0.16 13.32
C CYS A 186 2.75 -0.95 14.32
N GLY A 187 2.20 -0.92 15.53
CA GLY A 187 2.30 -2.00 16.52
C GLY A 187 0.98 -2.22 17.26
N CYS A 188 0.91 -3.24 18.10
CA CYS A 188 -0.29 -3.58 18.88
C CYS A 188 -0.25 -3.14 20.34
N ARG A 189 0.76 -2.35 20.72
CA ARG A 189 0.80 -1.72 22.04
C ARG A 189 -0.42 -0.81 22.21
N GLY A 190 -1.07 -0.90 23.38
CA GLY A 190 -2.25 -0.09 23.70
C GLY A 190 -3.57 -0.57 23.10
N SER A 191 -3.62 -1.79 22.56
CA SER A 191 -4.86 -2.35 21.98
C SER A 191 -5.89 -2.79 23.04
N GLY A 192 -5.45 -3.06 24.28
CA GLY A 192 -6.32 -3.58 25.34
C GLY A 192 -7.01 -4.87 24.91
N ASN A 193 -8.34 -4.90 25.04
CA ASN A 193 -9.16 -6.07 24.67
C ASN A 193 -9.12 -6.42 23.16
N HIS A 194 -8.60 -5.52 22.31
CA HIS A 194 -8.50 -5.74 20.86
C HIS A 194 -7.10 -6.20 20.42
N GLU A 195 -6.23 -6.62 21.34
CA GLU A 195 -4.87 -7.07 20.99
C GLU A 195 -4.86 -8.25 20.01
N ALA A 196 -5.73 -9.25 20.21
CA ALA A 196 -5.83 -10.38 19.30
C ALA A 196 -6.25 -9.98 17.87
N GLU A 197 -7.16 -9.00 17.76
CA GLU A 197 -7.61 -8.44 16.48
C GLU A 197 -6.48 -7.64 15.80
N CYS A 198 -5.74 -6.87 16.59
CA CYS A 198 -4.59 -6.12 16.10
C CYS A 198 -3.49 -7.05 15.57
N GLU A 199 -3.16 -8.11 16.33
CA GLU A 199 -2.17 -9.08 15.91
C GLU A 199 -2.63 -9.90 14.70
N ALA A 200 -3.93 -10.18 14.58
CA ALA A 200 -4.47 -10.81 13.36
C ALA A 200 -4.21 -9.94 12.13
N PHE A 201 -4.49 -8.64 12.21
CA PHE A 201 -4.20 -7.71 11.12
C PHE A 201 -2.70 -7.60 10.81
N LEU A 202 -1.81 -7.64 11.81
CA LEU A 202 -0.36 -7.66 11.57
C LEU A 202 0.12 -8.97 10.94
N ARG A 203 -0.47 -10.11 11.30
CA ARG A 203 -0.14 -11.42 10.73
C ARG A 203 -0.43 -11.49 9.23
N ASP A 204 -1.44 -10.78 8.74
CA ASP A 204 -1.75 -10.68 7.30
C ASP A 204 -0.57 -10.14 6.47
N PHE A 205 0.39 -9.45 7.11
CA PHE A 205 1.62 -8.99 6.48
C PHE A 205 2.86 -9.82 6.88
N ARG A 206 3.03 -10.09 8.18
CA ARG A 206 4.27 -10.70 8.72
C ARG A 206 4.33 -12.21 8.53
N GLU A 207 3.20 -12.88 8.72
CA GLU A 207 3.07 -14.34 8.75
C GLU A 207 2.29 -14.85 7.53
N ASN A 208 2.33 -14.07 6.43
CA ASN A 208 1.61 -14.38 5.22
C ASN A 208 2.47 -15.27 4.29
N THR A 209 2.18 -16.56 4.28
CA THR A 209 2.87 -17.54 3.44
C THR A 209 2.65 -17.30 1.95
N CYS A 210 1.45 -16.87 1.53
CA CYS A 210 1.18 -16.51 0.14
C CYS A 210 2.10 -15.38 -0.33
N LEU A 211 2.14 -14.27 0.41
CA LEU A 211 2.98 -13.12 0.07
C LEU A 211 4.47 -13.48 0.06
N LYS A 212 4.92 -14.25 1.07
CA LYS A 212 6.31 -14.73 1.14
C LYS A 212 6.68 -15.57 -0.07
N ASN A 213 5.84 -16.55 -0.42
CA ASN A 213 6.05 -17.43 -1.56
C ASN A 213 6.03 -16.65 -2.88
N ALA A 214 5.11 -15.69 -3.03
CA ALA A 214 5.00 -14.85 -4.22
C ALA A 214 6.28 -14.02 -4.46
N ILE A 215 6.82 -13.39 -3.40
CA ILE A 215 8.06 -12.60 -3.48
C ILE A 215 9.26 -13.51 -3.79
N GLN A 216 9.33 -14.69 -3.17
CA GLN A 216 10.41 -15.65 -3.44
C GLN A 216 10.35 -16.17 -4.88
N ALA A 217 9.17 -16.61 -5.34
CA ALA A 217 8.96 -17.08 -6.70
C ALA A 217 9.30 -16.00 -7.75
N PHE A 218 8.99 -14.72 -7.46
CA PHE A 218 9.40 -13.61 -8.31
C PHE A 218 10.93 -13.47 -8.37
N GLY A 219 11.58 -13.47 -7.20
CA GLY A 219 13.01 -13.18 -7.08
C GLY A 219 13.94 -14.26 -7.62
N TYR A 220 13.52 -15.52 -7.70
CA TYR A 220 14.30 -16.61 -8.29
C TYR A 220 14.07 -16.78 -9.79
N GLY A 221 13.14 -16.02 -10.38
CA GLY A 221 12.60 -16.33 -11.70
C GLY A 221 11.82 -17.64 -11.66
N THR A 222 10.96 -17.86 -12.65
CA THR A 222 10.19 -19.11 -12.79
C THR A 222 11.05 -20.35 -13.13
N ASP A 223 12.36 -20.30 -12.88
CA ASP A 223 13.35 -21.37 -13.11
C ASP A 223 13.91 -21.97 -11.82
N ALA A 224 13.18 -21.88 -10.71
CA ALA A 224 13.34 -22.84 -9.61
C ALA A 224 12.60 -24.13 -10.00
N GLY A 225 13.29 -25.00 -10.74
CA GLY A 225 12.85 -26.38 -10.90
C GLY A 225 12.53 -27.01 -9.53
N LEU A 226 11.38 -27.66 -9.46
CA LEU A 226 11.01 -28.64 -8.45
C LEU A 226 10.79 -28.10 -7.03
N VAL A 227 9.60 -27.54 -6.78
CA VAL A 227 8.88 -28.01 -5.58
C VAL A 227 8.50 -29.47 -5.87
N PRO A 228 8.81 -30.45 -5.01
CA PRO A 228 8.32 -31.81 -5.19
C PRO A 228 6.80 -31.78 -5.07
N ILE A 229 6.11 -31.77 -6.21
CA ILE A 229 4.72 -32.22 -6.29
C ILE A 229 4.81 -33.73 -6.06
N PRO A 230 4.18 -34.32 -5.03
CA PRO A 230 3.97 -35.75 -5.01
C PRO A 230 3.03 -36.05 -6.17
N GLU A 231 3.57 -36.60 -7.26
CA GLU A 231 2.77 -37.12 -8.36
C GLU A 231 1.82 -38.19 -7.81
N SER A 232 0.54 -37.84 -7.68
CA SER A 232 -0.51 -38.84 -7.50
C SER A 232 -0.91 -39.33 -8.88
N GLN A 233 -0.40 -40.51 -9.22
CA GLN A 233 -0.81 -41.27 -10.38
C GLN A 233 -2.30 -41.59 -10.28
N SER A 234 -3.09 -41.10 -11.24
CA SER A 234 -4.34 -41.78 -11.62
C SER A 234 -4.45 -41.79 -13.13
N ALA A 235 -3.99 -42.88 -13.72
CA ALA A 235 -4.21 -43.18 -15.12
C ALA A 235 -5.66 -43.67 -15.30
N VAL A 236 -6.42 -43.02 -16.17
CA VAL A 236 -7.63 -43.60 -16.76
C VAL A 236 -7.48 -43.54 -18.29
N PRO A 237 -7.72 -44.63 -19.05
CA PRO A 237 -7.47 -44.66 -20.49
C PRO A 237 -8.56 -43.91 -21.27
N SER A 238 -8.11 -43.14 -22.26
CA SER A 238 -8.94 -42.48 -23.28
C SER A 238 -9.56 -43.51 -24.23
N VAL A 239 -10.90 -43.55 -24.31
CA VAL A 239 -11.63 -44.21 -25.38
C VAL A 239 -12.03 -43.16 -26.41
N ARG A 240 -11.45 -43.27 -27.62
CA ARG A 240 -11.86 -42.50 -28.81
C ARG A 240 -13.14 -43.09 -29.39
N THR A 241 -14.11 -42.24 -29.69
CA THR A 241 -15.13 -42.53 -30.71
C THR A 241 -15.27 -41.34 -31.66
N ASN A 242 -15.01 -41.60 -32.94
CA ASN A 242 -15.19 -40.71 -34.08
C ASN A 242 -16.68 -40.50 -34.37
N LEU A 243 -17.11 -39.26 -34.61
CA LEU A 243 -18.14 -38.96 -35.62
C LEU A 243 -17.92 -37.54 -36.18
N GLN A 244 -18.12 -37.43 -37.49
CA GLN A 244 -17.88 -36.30 -38.40
C GLN A 244 -18.94 -35.16 -38.28
N PRO A 245 -18.71 -33.99 -38.92
CA PRO A 245 -19.36 -32.73 -38.58
C PRO A 245 -20.67 -32.48 -39.34
N ALA A 246 -21.62 -31.80 -38.70
CA ALA A 246 -22.84 -31.29 -39.35
C ALA A 246 -23.01 -29.78 -39.12
N ILE A 247 -22.79 -29.06 -40.22
CA ILE A 247 -23.44 -27.86 -40.80
C ILE A 247 -24.38 -27.02 -39.89
N ILE A 248 -24.11 -25.71 -39.94
CA ILE A 248 -24.85 -24.54 -39.47
C ILE A 248 -26.35 -24.58 -39.80
N ASN A 249 -27.19 -24.19 -38.84
CA ASN A 249 -28.40 -23.40 -39.12
C ASN A 249 -28.69 -22.42 -37.99
N GLU A 250 -29.00 -21.20 -38.40
CA GLU A 250 -29.28 -19.98 -37.65
C GLU A 250 -30.69 -20.04 -37.01
N HIS A 251 -30.83 -19.75 -35.70
CA HIS A 251 -32.13 -19.47 -35.07
C HIS A 251 -32.04 -18.39 -33.98
N VAL A 252 -32.44 -17.17 -34.39
CA VAL A 252 -33.37 -16.20 -33.77
C VAL A 252 -33.53 -16.21 -32.24
N ILE A 253 -33.21 -15.04 -31.66
CA ILE A 253 -33.48 -14.62 -30.28
C ILE A 253 -34.99 -14.62 -30.00
N SER A 254 -35.40 -15.19 -28.86
CA SER A 254 -36.67 -14.89 -28.22
C SER A 254 -36.48 -14.75 -26.71
N SER A 255 -36.74 -13.55 -26.20
CA SER A 255 -36.81 -13.23 -24.78
C SER A 255 -38.11 -13.79 -24.18
N ASN A 256 -38.01 -14.45 -23.02
CA ASN A 256 -38.77 -14.17 -21.80
C ASN A 256 -38.57 -15.29 -20.75
N ASP A 257 -38.64 -14.91 -19.47
CA ASP A 257 -38.65 -15.72 -18.25
C ASP A 257 -37.30 -16.13 -17.60
N VAL A 258 -36.68 -15.19 -16.89
CA VAL A 258 -35.93 -15.50 -15.65
C VAL A 258 -36.17 -14.41 -14.59
N LYS A 259 -36.69 -14.81 -13.43
CA LYS A 259 -36.86 -13.98 -12.22
C LYS A 259 -35.49 -13.52 -11.68
N PRO A 260 -35.31 -12.26 -11.22
CA PRO A 260 -34.07 -11.85 -10.57
C PRO A 260 -34.08 -12.25 -9.09
N ILE A 261 -33.01 -12.93 -8.65
CA ILE A 261 -32.60 -13.04 -7.25
C ILE A 261 -31.48 -12.03 -7.01
N ASP A 262 -31.50 -11.45 -5.81
CA ASP A 262 -30.84 -10.19 -5.40
C ASP A 262 -29.32 -10.07 -5.54
N SER A 263 -28.94 -8.83 -5.86
CA SER A 263 -27.78 -8.08 -5.36
C SER A 263 -26.37 -8.41 -5.86
N ALA A 264 -26.03 -7.90 -7.04
CA ALA A 264 -24.68 -7.47 -7.38
C ALA A 264 -24.72 -6.04 -7.96
N CYS A 265 -24.22 -5.05 -7.21
CA CYS A 265 -23.92 -3.73 -7.77
C CYS A 265 -22.74 -3.86 -8.74
N VAL A 266 -23.05 -4.02 -10.03
CA VAL A 266 -22.08 -3.93 -11.11
C VAL A 266 -21.81 -2.45 -11.36
N PHE A 267 -20.66 -1.95 -10.93
CA PHE A 267 -20.21 -0.61 -11.33
C PHE A 267 -19.83 -0.65 -12.82
N SER A 268 -20.56 0.12 -13.64
CA SER A 268 -20.23 0.34 -15.05
C SER A 268 -18.99 1.23 -15.16
N THR A 269 -17.88 0.67 -15.63
CA THR A 269 -16.63 1.40 -15.89
C THR A 269 -16.70 2.04 -17.28
N CYS A 270 -17.15 3.29 -17.37
CA CYS A 270 -16.95 4.10 -18.57
C CYS A 270 -15.61 4.83 -18.47
N ALA A 271 -14.52 4.15 -18.81
CA ALA A 271 -13.25 4.77 -19.13
C ALA A 271 -12.78 4.22 -20.48
N ASN A 272 -12.73 5.11 -21.48
CA ASN A 272 -12.29 4.94 -22.88
C ASN A 272 -13.40 4.93 -23.94
N LEU A 273 -14.03 6.08 -24.19
CA LEU A 273 -14.47 6.46 -25.54
C LEU A 273 -14.03 7.91 -25.80
N GLN A 274 -13.23 8.10 -26.84
CA GLN A 274 -12.88 9.41 -27.41
C GLN A 274 -13.96 9.79 -28.43
N ASP A 275 -14.39 11.06 -28.34
CA ASP A 275 -15.10 11.86 -29.33
C ASP A 275 -16.18 11.18 -30.20
N GLY A 276 -17.41 11.25 -29.69
CA GLY A 276 -18.65 11.18 -30.46
C GLY A 276 -19.78 11.74 -29.61
N GLU A 277 -20.51 12.75 -30.12
CA GLU A 277 -21.63 13.40 -29.44
C GLU A 277 -22.80 12.42 -29.20
N GLU A 278 -22.77 11.65 -28.11
CA GLU A 278 -23.96 10.98 -27.57
C GLU A 278 -24.09 11.29 -26.06
N LYS A 279 -25.14 12.04 -25.72
CA LYS A 279 -25.49 12.41 -24.34
C LYS A 279 -25.84 11.17 -23.53
N CYS A 280 -25.07 10.88 -22.49
CA CYS A 280 -25.49 10.00 -21.41
C CYS A 280 -26.78 10.56 -20.79
N SER A 281 -27.90 9.84 -20.94
CA SER A 281 -29.16 10.17 -20.28
C SER A 281 -29.13 9.61 -18.84
N PRO A 282 -29.36 10.42 -17.80
CA PRO A 282 -29.41 9.89 -16.44
C PRO A 282 -30.74 9.14 -16.25
N SER A 283 -30.69 7.85 -15.93
CA SER A 283 -31.88 7.17 -15.41
C SER A 283 -32.16 7.72 -14.01
N SER A 284 -33.34 8.28 -13.84
CA SER A 284 -33.85 8.88 -12.62
C SER A 284 -33.92 7.90 -11.44
N SER A 285 -33.60 8.45 -10.25
CA SER A 285 -34.02 8.05 -8.90
C SER A 285 -33.67 6.65 -8.41
N PHE A 286 -32.54 6.53 -7.71
CA PHE A 286 -32.42 5.66 -6.53
C PHE A 286 -31.56 6.37 -5.49
N GLU A 287 -32.19 6.79 -4.39
CA GLU A 287 -31.51 7.22 -3.17
C GLU A 287 -31.05 5.98 -2.41
N CYS A 288 -29.77 5.89 -2.06
CA CYS A 288 -29.28 4.85 -1.15
C CYS A 288 -29.71 5.21 0.27
N ALA A 289 -30.48 4.35 0.92
CA ALA A 289 -30.93 4.53 2.30
C ALA A 289 -29.75 4.44 3.28
N ASP A 290 -29.65 5.40 4.19
CA ASP A 290 -28.76 5.37 5.36
C ASP A 290 -29.24 4.29 6.36
N GLU A 291 -28.39 3.30 6.66
CA GLU A 291 -28.62 2.41 7.80
C GLU A 291 -28.25 3.12 9.12
N ASN A 292 -29.22 3.80 9.72
CA ASN A 292 -29.21 4.18 11.13
C ASN A 292 -30.57 3.88 11.73
N MET A 293 -30.78 2.66 12.23
CA MET A 293 -31.96 2.32 13.04
C MET A 293 -31.59 1.34 14.16
N LEU A 294 -31.32 1.89 15.36
CA LEU A 294 -31.61 1.20 16.62
C LEU A 294 -32.54 2.11 17.43
N ASN A 295 -33.74 1.59 17.67
CA ASN A 295 -34.94 2.23 18.21
C ASN A 295 -34.78 2.68 19.69
N PRO A 296 -35.38 3.81 20.13
CA PRO A 296 -35.47 4.19 21.53
C PRO A 296 -36.74 3.62 22.18
N ASN A 297 -36.67 3.25 23.48
CA ASN A 297 -37.75 3.38 24.48
C ASN A 297 -37.38 2.64 25.78
N MET A 298 -37.15 3.37 26.87
CA MET A 298 -37.82 3.13 28.16
C MET A 298 -37.62 4.34 29.11
N GLU A 299 -38.72 5.00 29.44
CA GLU A 299 -38.84 6.05 30.45
C GLU A 299 -38.79 5.48 31.88
N GLY A 300 -38.22 6.25 32.81
CA GLY A 300 -38.20 5.98 34.25
C GLY A 300 -37.67 7.18 35.05
N SER A 301 -38.59 8.11 35.36
CA SER A 301 -38.60 9.15 36.42
C SER A 301 -38.02 8.66 37.78
N ILE A 302 -37.54 9.41 38.78
CA ILE A 302 -37.61 10.80 39.34
C ILE A 302 -36.48 10.82 40.43
N ASP A 303 -35.67 11.86 40.67
CA ASP A 303 -35.92 12.89 41.71
C ASP A 303 -34.93 14.07 41.65
N SER A 304 -35.46 15.27 41.93
CA SER A 304 -34.78 16.56 42.08
C SER A 304 -34.50 16.91 43.54
N ILE A 305 -33.53 17.81 43.78
CA ILE A 305 -33.44 18.88 44.81
C ILE A 305 -32.09 19.58 44.53
N GLY A 306 -31.88 20.90 44.44
CA GLY A 306 -32.71 22.10 44.53
C GLY A 306 -31.80 23.35 44.62
N SER A 307 -32.14 24.41 43.85
CA SER A 307 -32.03 25.88 44.11
C SER A 307 -30.64 26.53 44.35
N HIS A 308 -30.29 27.79 44.03
CA HIS A 308 -30.93 29.09 43.70
C HIS A 308 -29.92 29.91 42.82
N GLN A 309 -30.32 30.65 41.77
CA GLN A 309 -30.49 32.14 41.68
C GLN A 309 -29.28 32.97 42.21
N THR A 310 -28.67 33.94 41.49
CA THR A 310 -29.24 35.13 40.83
C THR A 310 -28.27 35.82 39.85
N ASP A 311 -28.83 36.50 38.83
CA ASP A 311 -28.22 37.50 37.94
C ASP A 311 -27.74 38.79 38.65
N ASN A 312 -26.66 39.42 38.15
CA ASN A 312 -26.69 40.79 37.60
C ASN A 312 -25.30 41.37 37.21
N ASN A 313 -25.18 41.70 35.91
CA ASN A 313 -24.78 43.00 35.34
C ASN A 313 -23.62 43.86 35.91
N ARG A 314 -22.65 44.14 35.00
CA ARG A 314 -22.28 45.49 34.46
C ARG A 314 -20.79 45.89 34.54
N ALA A 315 -20.18 45.90 33.35
CA ALA A 315 -19.26 46.86 32.72
C ALA A 315 -18.42 47.88 33.55
N ARG A 316 -17.10 47.84 33.25
CA ARG A 316 -16.13 48.92 32.95
C ARG A 316 -15.84 50.02 33.99
N HIS A 317 -14.57 50.16 34.42
CA HIS A 317 -13.57 51.07 33.84
C HIS A 317 -12.23 51.11 34.62
N SER A 318 -11.18 51.46 33.88
CA SER A 318 -9.73 51.57 34.09
C SER A 318 -9.17 52.42 35.25
N ALA A 319 -7.95 52.07 35.71
CA ALA A 319 -6.76 52.94 35.96
C ALA A 319 -5.57 52.04 36.39
N VAL A 320 -4.47 51.86 35.63
CA VAL A 320 -3.26 52.71 35.41
C VAL A 320 -2.41 53.00 36.66
N THR A 321 -1.17 52.47 36.68
CA THR A 321 0.13 52.99 37.20
C THR A 321 1.17 51.84 37.20
N SER A 322 2.12 51.70 36.26
CA SER A 322 3.42 52.38 36.03
C SER A 322 4.40 52.35 37.21
N ILE A 323 5.52 51.61 37.07
CA ILE A 323 6.89 51.92 37.55
C ILE A 323 7.89 51.19 36.62
N SER A 324 9.04 51.82 36.40
CA SER A 324 9.95 51.77 35.25
C SER A 324 11.30 51.06 35.48
N LEU A 325 11.81 50.43 34.40
CA LEU A 325 13.19 50.33 33.86
C LEU A 325 14.43 50.25 34.78
N SER A 326 15.28 49.25 34.51
CA SER A 326 16.73 49.46 34.35
C SER A 326 17.36 48.42 33.40
N VAL A 327 18.06 48.94 32.37
CA VAL A 327 18.82 48.22 31.35
C VAL A 327 20.30 48.37 31.70
N ALA A 328 21.06 47.27 31.68
CA ALA A 328 22.53 47.32 31.73
C ALA A 328 23.10 46.42 30.63
N THR A 329 23.67 47.08 29.61
CA THR A 329 24.54 46.53 28.57
C THR A 329 25.98 46.49 29.06
N LEU A 330 26.70 45.38 28.86
CA LEU A 330 28.16 45.37 28.89
C LEU A 330 28.71 44.71 27.62
N THR A 331 29.33 45.54 26.79
CA THR A 331 30.23 45.23 25.68
C THR A 331 31.65 45.03 26.23
N ILE A 332 32.32 43.91 25.92
CA ILE A 332 33.79 43.82 26.05
C ILE A 332 34.37 43.19 24.76
N ALA A 333 35.42 43.86 24.28
CA ALA A 333 35.96 43.84 22.94
C ALA A 333 36.93 42.69 22.64
N CYS A 334 37.04 42.37 21.34
CA CYS A 334 38.15 41.64 20.73
C CYS A 334 39.46 42.44 20.81
N ALA A 335 40.51 41.82 21.33
CA ALA A 335 41.89 41.95 20.85
C ALA A 335 42.79 40.92 21.53
N LEU A 336 43.35 39.98 20.77
CA LEU A 336 44.75 39.56 20.91
C LEU A 336 45.17 38.80 19.65
N VAL A 337 46.02 39.48 18.90
CA VAL A 337 46.77 39.06 17.72
C VAL A 337 48.04 38.32 18.19
N ASN A 338 48.40 37.26 17.47
CA ASN A 338 49.71 36.61 17.33
C ASN A 338 50.51 36.19 18.58
N GLN A 339 50.91 34.91 18.58
CA GLN A 339 52.30 34.39 18.66
C GLN A 339 52.30 33.02 19.35
N LEU A 340 52.64 31.95 18.62
CA LEU A 340 53.76 31.05 18.93
C LEU A 340 53.79 29.85 17.96
N GLN A 341 54.73 29.97 17.01
CA GLN A 341 55.49 28.97 16.24
C GLN A 341 54.81 27.96 15.34
#